data_AF-A0A970BTA3-F1
#
_entry.id   AF-A0A970BTA3-F1
#
_cell.length_a   1.000
_cell.length_b   1.000
_cell.length_c   1.000
_cell.angle_alpha   90.00
_cell.angle_beta   90.00
_cell.angle_gamma   90.00
#
_symmetry.space_group_name_H-M   'P 1'
#
loop_
_entity.id
_entity.type
_entity.pdbx_description
1 polymer ?
#
loop_
_entity_poly.entity_id
_entity_poly.type
_entity_poly.pdbx_seq_one_letter_code
_entity_poly.pdbx_strand_id
1 'polypeptide(L)'
;MKRPYLAMLLVMVLVLLGIGPAAPPPVRADDPVVFHGTARYTENGPGAGVDGIATALLVGGVGGGVVVARLQSMLGVLDALGSLGDNPTMQSIHEFLNSGVPVDLAGLLPVWGRYDATLNFTLVQQPDGAFTLQSGTVNWTVSNGAEISGDGTSIVDRFGGSGSDVLDPDSDVIRLEFDIDSDKPTFTLTVDIDAPTPTSGDSTWTAANGAIVLWEKARNGQRTMGGQVLGQEIPEEPVGGGVFNHGIYYSHTGPLSELQHMETWRNLLDAQVLIEYDIVDQCRARVTSPAENEKVTLPKCFACNLDVDMEANVSPTAWGEDLTWEMPEFGGQSPNYDPEDQQGATMHVWYEGPAPERNSAFGELEITTRFEEMADRCEAPEPHKIRVFFPHRSYNNPDGHVPNWYYYWTDTPAAQGHESAIIYDSACSTYGYYNGFGDPAEANHIYVCDIFSSGNPSTNPVTGKVTEGIDLFAATVLHEWTHLENRNDWWGATGYDAQVDAAGNLAPTEGDRDADMVKDSREAAYGLSPRTRDSLGLGFRDSEYPAYLQEDTWPSGSADKQDWADPGKQSGS
;
A
#
# COMPACT_ATOMS: atom_id res chain seq x y z
N MET A 1 -41.67 -52.69 -59.93
CA MET A 1 -42.09 -51.33 -59.51
C MET A 1 -41.81 -51.15 -58.03
N LYS A 2 -41.41 -49.93 -57.68
CA LYS A 2 -40.65 -49.49 -56.50
C LYS A 2 -41.17 -50.02 -55.14
N ARG A 3 -40.26 -50.52 -54.30
CA ARG A 3 -40.44 -50.67 -52.85
C ARG A 3 -39.50 -49.68 -52.12
N PRO A 4 -39.98 -48.49 -51.71
CA PRO A 4 -39.38 -47.73 -50.62
C PRO A 4 -40.08 -48.06 -49.29
N TYR A 5 -39.56 -47.59 -48.15
CA TYR A 5 -40.14 -47.67 -46.80
C TYR A 5 -39.76 -48.83 -45.86
N LEU A 6 -38.60 -49.45 -46.00
CA LEU A 6 -38.03 -50.26 -44.89
C LEU A 6 -36.61 -49.86 -44.45
N ALA A 7 -35.90 -49.04 -45.23
CA ALA A 7 -34.56 -48.58 -44.87
C ALA A 7 -34.55 -47.28 -44.03
N MET A 8 -35.69 -46.59 -43.88
CA MET A 8 -35.77 -45.31 -43.15
C MET A 8 -36.13 -45.48 -41.66
N LEU A 9 -36.54 -46.67 -41.23
CA LEU A 9 -36.97 -46.94 -39.84
C LEU A 9 -35.84 -47.51 -38.97
N LEU A 10 -34.76 -48.04 -39.56
CA LEU A 10 -33.60 -48.55 -38.79
C LEU A 10 -32.57 -47.45 -38.45
N VAL A 11 -32.55 -46.34 -39.21
CA VAL A 11 -31.66 -45.20 -38.93
C VAL A 11 -32.24 -44.30 -37.83
N MET A 12 -33.57 -44.25 -37.65
CA MET A 12 -34.18 -43.50 -36.54
C MET A 12 -34.06 -44.18 -35.17
N VAL A 13 -33.89 -45.51 -35.11
CA VAL A 13 -33.75 -46.22 -33.82
C VAL A 13 -32.30 -46.18 -33.28
N LEU A 14 -31.30 -46.02 -34.15
CA LEU A 14 -29.90 -45.82 -33.72
C LEU A 14 -29.57 -44.37 -33.37
N VAL A 15 -30.38 -43.39 -33.78
CA VAL A 15 -30.24 -41.97 -33.39
C VAL A 15 -30.99 -41.65 -32.09
N LEU A 16 -31.91 -42.50 -31.63
CA LEU A 16 -32.66 -42.32 -30.37
C LEU A 16 -32.11 -43.14 -29.18
N LEU A 17 -31.01 -43.89 -29.36
CA LEU A 17 -30.28 -44.55 -28.26
C LEU A 17 -28.94 -43.87 -27.91
N GLY A 18 -28.65 -42.71 -28.52
CA GLY A 18 -27.45 -41.91 -28.28
C GLY A 18 -27.66 -40.64 -27.45
N ILE A 19 -28.80 -40.52 -26.76
CA ILE A 19 -29.11 -39.40 -25.85
C ILE A 19 -29.55 -39.97 -24.51
N GLY A 20 -28.68 -40.74 -23.86
CA GLY A 20 -28.69 -40.71 -22.40
C GLY A 20 -28.27 -39.31 -21.97
N PRO A 21 -28.73 -38.78 -20.81
CA PRO A 21 -28.10 -37.59 -20.25
C PRO A 21 -26.60 -37.85 -20.29
N ALA A 22 -25.84 -36.91 -20.86
CA ALA A 22 -24.38 -36.95 -20.74
C ALA A 22 -24.11 -37.25 -19.27
N ALA A 23 -23.35 -38.32 -19.00
CA ALA A 23 -22.84 -38.52 -17.66
C ALA A 23 -22.32 -37.16 -17.21
N PRO A 24 -22.75 -36.66 -16.04
CA PRO A 24 -22.26 -35.37 -15.58
C PRO A 24 -20.74 -35.38 -15.79
N PRO A 25 -20.16 -34.30 -16.35
CA PRO A 25 -18.71 -34.23 -16.47
C PRO A 25 -18.14 -34.69 -15.13
N PRO A 26 -17.11 -35.57 -15.11
CA PRO A 26 -16.54 -36.02 -13.85
C PRO A 26 -16.35 -34.78 -13.03
N VAL A 27 -17.06 -34.71 -11.90
CA VAL A 27 -16.94 -33.61 -10.95
C VAL A 27 -15.45 -33.52 -10.75
N ARG A 28 -14.85 -32.42 -11.22
CA ARG A 28 -13.47 -32.08 -10.89
C ARG A 28 -13.45 -32.27 -9.38
N ALA A 29 -12.63 -33.19 -8.87
CA ALA A 29 -12.44 -33.26 -7.44
C ALA A 29 -12.11 -31.83 -7.05
N ASP A 30 -13.02 -31.17 -6.30
CA ASP A 30 -12.79 -29.80 -5.87
C ASP A 30 -11.43 -29.85 -5.19
N ASP A 31 -10.51 -28.98 -5.65
CA ASP A 31 -9.19 -28.91 -5.03
C ASP A 31 -9.42 -28.76 -3.51
N PRO A 32 -8.71 -29.54 -2.68
CA PRO A 32 -9.00 -29.59 -1.26
C PRO A 32 -8.92 -28.19 -0.69
N VAL A 33 -9.91 -27.80 0.14
CA VAL A 33 -9.95 -26.46 0.74
C VAL A 33 -8.67 -26.25 1.55
N VAL A 34 -8.04 -25.09 1.36
CA VAL A 34 -6.79 -24.72 2.03
C VAL A 34 -7.07 -23.53 2.93
N PHE A 35 -6.46 -23.54 4.12
CA PHE A 35 -6.36 -22.36 4.98
C PHE A 35 -4.91 -21.98 5.12
N HIS A 36 -4.66 -20.68 5.18
CA HIS A 36 -3.37 -20.12 5.51
C HIS A 36 -3.46 -19.44 6.87
N GLY A 37 -2.41 -19.53 7.66
CA GLY A 37 -2.39 -18.88 8.95
C GLY A 37 -1.03 -18.38 9.36
N THR A 38 -1.07 -17.35 10.20
CA THR A 38 0.08 -16.87 10.95
C THR A 38 -0.23 -16.94 12.43
N ALA A 39 0.77 -17.26 13.26
CA ALA A 39 0.63 -17.20 14.71
C ALA A 39 1.91 -16.67 15.36
N ARG A 40 1.78 -15.69 16.23
CA ARG A 40 2.86 -15.21 17.09
C ARG A 40 2.65 -15.75 18.49
N TYR A 41 3.66 -16.41 19.03
CA TYR A 41 3.68 -16.97 20.37
C TYR A 41 4.82 -16.33 21.16
N THR A 42 4.51 -15.67 22.27
CA THR A 42 5.51 -15.02 23.12
C THR A 42 5.36 -15.47 24.56
N GLU A 43 6.46 -15.87 25.18
CA GLU A 43 6.54 -16.13 26.62
C GLU A 43 7.43 -15.08 27.27
N ASN A 44 6.94 -14.43 28.33
CA ASN A 44 7.69 -13.48 29.13
C ASN A 44 7.70 -13.93 30.59
N GLY A 45 8.88 -14.27 31.10
CA GLY A 45 9.07 -14.67 32.48
C GLY A 45 10.22 -15.65 32.65
N PRO A 46 10.54 -16.02 33.90
CA PRO A 46 11.67 -16.91 34.23
C PRO A 46 11.64 -18.27 33.53
N GLY A 47 10.44 -18.77 33.19
CA GLY A 47 10.24 -20.04 32.48
C GLY A 47 10.37 -20.00 30.96
N ALA A 48 10.57 -18.82 30.35
CA ALA A 48 10.64 -18.66 28.89
C ALA A 48 11.99 -19.09 28.28
N GLY A 49 13.00 -19.32 29.11
CA GLY A 49 14.25 -19.96 28.71
C GLY A 49 14.55 -21.12 29.65
N VAL A 50 15.34 -22.09 29.20
CA VAL A 50 15.66 -23.31 29.99
C VAL A 50 17.14 -23.45 30.32
N ASP A 51 17.98 -22.54 29.84
CA ASP A 51 19.42 -22.56 30.06
C ASP A 51 19.84 -21.72 31.28
N GLY A 52 20.93 -22.14 31.91
CA GLY A 52 21.52 -21.47 33.06
C GLY A 52 21.22 -22.13 34.40
N ILE A 53 22.17 -21.95 35.32
CA ILE A 53 22.11 -22.54 36.66
C ILE A 53 20.96 -21.94 37.47
N ALA A 54 20.68 -20.63 37.34
CA ALA A 54 19.53 -20.03 38.00
C ALA A 54 18.22 -20.64 37.47
N THR A 55 18.08 -20.76 36.16
CA THR A 55 16.89 -21.35 35.53
C THR A 55 16.67 -22.79 36.01
N ALA A 56 17.71 -23.63 36.02
CA ALA A 56 17.65 -25.00 36.54
C ALA A 56 17.23 -25.05 38.03
N LEU A 57 17.76 -24.13 38.84
CA LEU A 57 17.44 -24.00 40.26
C LEU A 57 16.03 -23.45 40.55
N LEU A 58 15.37 -22.87 39.55
CA LEU A 58 14.11 -22.18 39.74
C LEU A 58 12.94 -22.93 39.09
N VAL A 59 13.14 -23.51 37.90
CA VAL A 59 12.06 -23.96 37.01
C VAL A 59 11.83 -25.49 37.01
N GLY A 60 12.68 -26.30 37.66
CA GLY A 60 12.55 -27.76 37.64
C GLY A 60 11.22 -28.34 38.19
N GLY A 61 10.23 -28.58 37.31
CA GLY A 61 9.27 -29.72 37.34
C GLY A 61 7.90 -29.66 38.07
N VAL A 62 6.95 -28.76 37.71
CA VAL A 62 5.46 -28.66 38.01
C VAL A 62 4.90 -28.57 39.47
N GLY A 63 4.64 -27.34 39.95
CA GLY A 63 3.70 -27.07 41.06
C GLY A 63 4.24 -26.48 42.40
N GLY A 64 4.12 -25.16 42.56
CA GLY A 64 3.66 -24.48 43.79
C GLY A 64 4.60 -24.29 44.99
N GLY A 65 5.18 -23.08 45.10
CA GLY A 65 5.48 -22.37 46.35
C GLY A 65 6.84 -22.63 47.04
N VAL A 66 7.55 -21.54 47.35
CA VAL A 66 8.73 -21.38 48.26
C VAL A 66 10.14 -21.32 47.60
N VAL A 67 10.46 -20.18 46.94
CA VAL A 67 11.79 -19.91 46.33
C VAL A 67 12.84 -19.53 47.39
N VAL A 68 12.45 -18.67 48.33
CA VAL A 68 13.37 -18.10 49.33
C VAL A 68 13.89 -19.17 50.29
N ALA A 69 13.05 -20.14 50.68
CA ALA A 69 13.51 -21.27 51.49
C ALA A 69 14.39 -22.25 50.71
N ARG A 70 14.31 -22.31 49.37
CA ARG A 70 15.16 -23.18 48.51
C ARG A 70 16.58 -22.65 48.42
N LEU A 71 16.73 -21.35 48.14
CA LEU A 71 18.03 -20.66 48.21
C LEU A 71 18.60 -20.78 49.64
N GLN A 72 17.80 -20.53 50.68
CA GLN A 72 18.25 -20.68 52.07
C GLN A 72 18.58 -22.13 52.46
N SER A 73 17.86 -23.14 51.96
CA SER A 73 18.16 -24.55 52.24
C SER A 73 19.42 -25.02 51.53
N MET A 74 19.66 -24.58 50.29
CA MET A 74 20.94 -24.85 49.59
C MET A 74 22.11 -24.11 50.25
N LEU A 75 21.86 -22.93 50.83
CA LEU A 75 22.85 -22.21 51.64
C LEU A 75 23.09 -22.88 52.99
N GLY A 76 22.08 -23.52 53.59
CA GLY A 76 22.21 -24.35 54.80
C GLY A 76 22.93 -25.69 54.57
N VAL A 77 22.99 -26.16 53.31
CA VAL A 77 23.70 -27.38 52.86
C VAL A 77 25.22 -27.18 52.78
N LEU A 78 25.75 -26.01 53.12
CA LEU A 78 27.19 -25.88 53.41
C LEU A 78 27.64 -26.77 54.60
N ASP A 79 26.71 -27.21 55.45
CA ASP A 79 26.95 -28.26 56.48
C ASP A 79 26.92 -29.69 55.89
N ALA A 80 26.44 -29.88 54.66
CA ALA A 80 26.32 -31.15 53.94
C ALA A 80 27.46 -31.39 52.93
N LEU A 81 28.56 -30.64 52.99
CA LEU A 81 29.82 -30.92 52.26
C LEU A 81 30.36 -32.35 52.48
N GLY A 82 29.83 -33.11 53.45
CA GLY A 82 30.07 -34.55 53.59
C GLY A 82 29.41 -35.44 52.52
N SER A 83 28.48 -34.96 51.69
CA SER A 83 27.78 -35.78 50.69
C SER A 83 28.39 -35.75 49.28
N LEU A 84 29.22 -34.74 48.95
CA LEU A 84 29.87 -34.63 47.63
C LEU A 84 31.19 -35.42 47.54
N GLY A 85 31.64 -36.04 48.64
CA GLY A 85 32.87 -36.85 48.70
C GLY A 85 34.15 -36.05 48.42
N ASP A 86 35.32 -36.70 48.59
CA ASP A 86 36.63 -36.08 48.35
C ASP A 86 36.94 -35.84 46.85
N ASN A 87 36.06 -36.28 45.94
CA ASN A 87 36.15 -36.13 44.48
C ASN A 87 34.74 -35.99 43.86
N PRO A 88 34.16 -34.77 43.82
CA PRO A 88 32.85 -34.55 43.23
C PRO A 88 32.86 -34.84 41.72
N THR A 89 31.83 -35.53 41.23
CA THR A 89 31.63 -35.81 39.79
C THR A 89 30.52 -34.93 39.23
N MET A 90 30.53 -34.69 37.91
CA MET A 90 29.44 -33.95 37.25
C MET A 90 28.08 -34.60 37.43
N GLN A 91 28.02 -35.94 37.46
CA GLN A 91 26.79 -36.67 37.76
C GLN A 91 26.25 -36.34 39.15
N SER A 92 27.09 -36.35 40.19
CA SER A 92 26.68 -36.03 41.56
C SER A 92 26.21 -34.57 41.73
N ILE A 93 26.80 -33.64 40.96
CA ILE A 93 26.41 -32.23 40.95
C ILE A 93 25.07 -32.06 40.22
N HIS A 94 24.88 -32.74 39.09
CA HIS A 94 23.64 -32.71 38.33
C HIS A 94 22.47 -33.30 39.13
N GLU A 95 22.68 -34.43 39.81
CA GLU A 95 21.68 -35.02 40.72
C GLU A 95 21.33 -34.06 41.87
N PHE A 96 22.33 -33.37 42.43
CA PHE A 96 22.11 -32.35 43.47
C PHE A 96 21.25 -31.17 42.96
N LEU A 97 21.59 -30.60 41.79
CA LEU A 97 20.85 -29.49 41.18
C LEU A 97 19.40 -29.86 40.83
N ASN A 98 19.17 -31.12 40.43
CA ASN A 98 17.85 -31.62 40.00
C ASN A 98 16.98 -32.20 41.13
N SER A 99 17.50 -32.37 42.35
CA SER A 99 16.82 -33.07 43.45
C SER A 99 15.68 -32.30 44.15
N GLY A 100 15.10 -31.26 43.54
CA GLY A 100 14.13 -30.37 44.17
C GLY A 100 12.76 -30.30 43.46
N VAL A 101 11.75 -29.86 44.22
CA VAL A 101 10.38 -29.64 43.75
C VAL A 101 10.25 -28.20 43.18
N PRO A 102 9.49 -28.00 42.07
CA PRO A 102 9.24 -26.74 41.31
C PRO A 102 8.58 -25.57 42.06
N VAL A 103 8.73 -24.33 41.54
CA VAL A 103 8.31 -23.08 42.21
C VAL A 103 7.78 -21.96 41.26
N ASP A 104 7.02 -21.01 41.83
CA ASP A 104 6.47 -19.76 41.26
C ASP A 104 7.43 -18.56 41.50
N LEU A 105 7.76 -17.75 40.47
CA LEU A 105 9.06 -17.04 40.36
C LEU A 105 8.98 -15.53 40.02
N ALA A 106 7.93 -15.05 39.37
CA ALA A 106 7.88 -13.81 38.60
C ALA A 106 7.77 -12.52 39.45
N GLY A 107 8.08 -12.56 40.75
CA GLY A 107 8.04 -11.38 41.62
C GLY A 107 9.10 -11.32 42.71
N LEU A 108 10.01 -12.29 42.80
CA LEU A 108 10.88 -12.46 43.99
C LEU A 108 12.39 -12.34 43.71
N LEU A 109 12.84 -12.52 42.46
CA LEU A 109 14.26 -12.49 42.10
C LEU A 109 14.47 -11.73 40.78
N PRO A 110 15.65 -11.11 40.57
CA PRO A 110 16.02 -10.45 39.31
C PRO A 110 16.36 -11.49 38.23
N VAL A 111 15.35 -12.23 37.80
CA VAL A 111 15.39 -13.25 36.75
C VAL A 111 14.41 -12.83 35.67
N TRP A 112 14.84 -12.95 34.42
CA TRP A 112 14.04 -12.62 33.27
C TRP A 112 14.29 -13.63 32.16
N GLY A 113 13.26 -13.85 31.36
CA GLY A 113 13.31 -14.70 30.18
C GLY A 113 12.28 -14.20 29.18
N ARG A 114 12.61 -14.33 27.90
CA ARG A 114 11.72 -14.04 26.80
C ARG A 114 11.94 -15.04 25.67
N TYR A 115 10.87 -15.67 25.25
CA TYR A 115 10.78 -16.46 24.02
C TYR A 115 9.77 -15.77 23.11
N ASP A 116 10.10 -15.59 21.83
CA ASP A 116 9.23 -14.97 20.83
C ASP A 116 9.34 -15.79 19.55
N ALA A 117 8.24 -16.39 19.11
CA ALA A 117 8.16 -17.23 17.93
C ALA A 117 7.05 -16.75 16.99
N THR A 118 7.33 -16.79 15.68
CA THR A 118 6.37 -16.49 14.62
C THR A 118 6.25 -17.70 13.70
N LEU A 119 5.03 -18.19 13.56
CA LEU A 119 4.63 -19.34 12.77
C LEU A 119 3.95 -18.85 11.49
N ASN A 120 4.31 -19.44 10.36
CA ASN A 120 3.58 -19.32 9.10
C ASN A 120 3.22 -20.72 8.64
N PHE A 121 1.94 -20.99 8.36
CA PHE A 121 1.50 -22.36 8.06
C PHE A 121 0.38 -22.41 7.02
N THR A 122 0.28 -23.56 6.38
CA THR A 122 -0.79 -23.91 5.44
C THR A 122 -1.46 -25.20 5.94
N LEU A 123 -2.77 -25.15 6.07
CA LEU A 123 -3.62 -26.27 6.46
C LEU A 123 -4.42 -26.75 5.26
N VAL A 124 -4.52 -28.06 5.09
CA VAL A 124 -5.30 -28.66 4.00
C VAL A 124 -6.42 -29.52 4.59
N GLN A 125 -7.59 -29.48 3.94
CA GLN A 125 -8.74 -30.28 4.34
C GLN A 125 -8.44 -31.78 4.24
N GLN A 126 -8.71 -32.51 5.32
CA GLN A 126 -8.61 -33.95 5.42
C GLN A 126 -9.97 -34.62 5.17
N PRO A 127 -10.00 -35.94 4.88
CA PRO A 127 -11.25 -36.67 4.65
C PRO A 127 -12.24 -36.67 5.81
N ASP A 128 -11.78 -36.42 7.05
CA ASP A 128 -12.62 -36.30 8.25
C ASP A 128 -13.22 -34.90 8.42
N GLY A 129 -12.91 -33.96 7.52
CA GLY A 129 -13.36 -32.57 7.54
C GLY A 129 -12.48 -31.64 8.38
N ALA A 130 -11.48 -32.15 9.11
CA ALA A 130 -10.50 -31.33 9.80
C ALA A 130 -9.48 -30.75 8.82
N PHE A 131 -8.86 -29.65 9.18
CA PHE A 131 -7.75 -29.05 8.44
C PHE A 131 -6.47 -29.30 9.22
N THR A 132 -5.47 -29.89 8.59
CA THR A 132 -4.21 -30.24 9.26
C THR A 132 -3.03 -29.62 8.53
N LEU A 133 -1.95 -29.40 9.27
CA LEU A 133 -0.68 -28.90 8.77
C LEU A 133 -0.24 -29.66 7.51
N GLN A 134 -0.02 -28.92 6.44
CA GLN A 134 0.60 -29.42 5.20
C GLN A 134 2.05 -28.94 5.10
N SER A 135 2.29 -27.68 5.45
CA SER A 135 3.61 -27.07 5.49
C SER A 135 3.62 -25.84 6.37
N GLY A 136 4.79 -25.46 6.89
CA GLY A 136 4.96 -24.21 7.60
C GLY A 136 6.40 -23.98 8.04
N THR A 137 6.63 -22.83 8.66
CA THR A 137 7.92 -22.45 9.24
C THR A 137 7.71 -21.81 10.59
N VAL A 138 8.72 -21.93 11.47
CA VAL A 138 8.80 -21.24 12.74
C VAL A 138 10.09 -20.42 12.78
N ASN A 139 9.95 -19.12 13.05
CA ASN A 139 11.07 -18.23 13.33
C ASN A 139 11.03 -17.87 14.81
N TRP A 140 12.14 -18.01 15.52
CA TRP A 140 12.15 -17.80 16.98
C TRP A 140 13.36 -17.01 17.46
N THR A 141 13.17 -16.37 18.60
CA THR A 141 14.23 -15.74 19.40
C THR A 141 14.02 -16.09 20.87
N VAL A 142 15.11 -16.35 21.57
CA VAL A 142 15.09 -16.62 23.02
C VAL A 142 16.19 -15.82 23.69
N SER A 143 15.89 -15.29 24.87
CA SER A 143 16.86 -14.63 25.72
C SER A 143 16.48 -14.84 27.18
N ASN A 144 17.43 -15.19 28.01
CA ASN A 144 17.19 -15.29 29.45
C ASN A 144 18.43 -14.91 30.26
N GLY A 145 18.19 -14.44 31.48
CA GLY A 145 19.24 -14.08 32.39
C GLY A 145 18.78 -13.94 33.83
N ALA A 146 19.77 -14.00 34.72
CA ALA A 146 19.59 -13.88 36.16
C ALA A 146 20.80 -13.19 36.77
N GLU A 147 20.59 -12.30 37.75
CA GLU A 147 21.66 -11.70 38.54
C GLU A 147 21.31 -11.75 40.04
N ILE A 148 21.55 -12.91 40.67
CA ILE A 148 21.21 -13.17 42.07
C ILE A 148 22.47 -12.97 42.93
N SER A 149 22.39 -12.24 44.04
CA SER A 149 23.50 -12.11 44.99
C SER A 149 23.03 -11.99 46.45
N GLY A 150 23.77 -12.60 47.38
CA GLY A 150 23.50 -12.54 48.83
C GLY A 150 24.48 -13.38 49.64
N ASP A 151 24.79 -13.00 50.90
CA ASP A 151 25.61 -13.73 51.89
C ASP A 151 26.67 -14.72 51.34
N GLY A 152 27.60 -14.21 50.53
CA GLY A 152 28.72 -15.00 50.00
C GLY A 152 28.37 -15.93 48.82
N THR A 153 27.19 -15.80 48.22
CA THR A 153 26.78 -16.44 46.97
C THR A 153 26.37 -15.43 45.89
N SER A 154 26.61 -15.79 44.63
CA SER A 154 26.10 -15.06 43.47
C SER A 154 25.83 -16.00 42.31
N ILE A 155 24.75 -15.80 41.55
CA ILE A 155 24.47 -16.47 40.28
C ILE A 155 24.32 -15.40 39.20
N VAL A 156 25.01 -15.59 38.08
CA VAL A 156 24.89 -14.74 36.89
C VAL A 156 24.65 -15.63 35.68
N ASP A 157 23.49 -15.50 35.05
CA ASP A 157 23.10 -16.22 33.84
C ASP A 157 22.90 -15.23 32.70
N ARG A 158 23.42 -15.54 31.51
CA ARG A 158 23.16 -14.80 30.28
C ARG A 158 23.18 -15.76 29.09
N PHE A 159 22.01 -16.02 28.53
CA PHE A 159 21.84 -16.86 27.35
C PHE A 159 20.95 -16.17 26.32
N GLY A 160 21.18 -16.51 25.06
CA GLY A 160 20.29 -16.12 23.98
C GLY A 160 20.52 -16.94 22.71
N GLY A 161 19.55 -16.87 21.81
CA GLY A 161 19.58 -17.55 20.53
C GLY A 161 18.49 -17.01 19.61
N SER A 162 18.65 -17.27 18.33
CA SER A 162 17.63 -17.02 17.31
C SER A 162 17.80 -18.03 16.19
N GLY A 163 16.71 -18.42 15.57
CA GLY A 163 16.75 -19.40 14.49
C GLY A 163 15.44 -19.48 13.72
N SER A 164 15.45 -20.37 12.74
CA SER A 164 14.31 -20.73 11.92
C SER A 164 14.30 -22.24 11.72
N ASP A 165 13.13 -22.85 11.70
CA ASP A 165 12.96 -24.25 11.33
C ASP A 165 11.72 -24.46 10.45
N VAL A 166 11.74 -25.54 9.67
CA VAL A 166 10.59 -25.97 8.85
C VAL A 166 9.75 -26.92 9.67
N LEU A 167 8.44 -26.65 9.76
CA LEU A 167 7.52 -27.52 10.49
C LEU A 167 7.37 -28.85 9.76
N ASP A 168 7.42 -29.94 10.50
CA ASP A 168 7.28 -31.31 10.01
C ASP A 168 5.84 -31.80 10.25
N PRO A 169 5.00 -31.96 9.20
CA PRO A 169 3.61 -32.41 9.35
C PRO A 169 3.44 -33.79 10.01
N ASP A 170 4.49 -34.61 10.07
CA ASP A 170 4.45 -35.93 10.70
C ASP A 170 4.63 -35.87 12.23
N SER A 171 5.21 -34.79 12.77
CA SER A 171 5.52 -34.63 14.19
C SER A 171 4.94 -33.36 14.82
N ASP A 172 4.84 -32.26 14.07
CA ASP A 172 4.20 -31.01 14.47
C ASP A 172 2.71 -31.01 14.12
N VAL A 173 1.89 -30.50 15.04
CA VAL A 173 0.44 -30.41 14.86
C VAL A 173 0.01 -28.95 14.84
N ILE A 174 -0.54 -28.53 13.70
CA ILE A 174 -1.48 -27.42 13.64
C ILE A 174 -2.77 -27.96 13.03
N ARG A 175 -3.84 -27.99 13.83
CA ARG A 175 -5.13 -28.57 13.44
C ARG A 175 -6.25 -27.58 13.69
N LEU A 176 -7.09 -27.39 12.68
CA LEU A 176 -8.29 -26.55 12.74
C LEU A 176 -9.52 -27.42 12.43
N GLU A 177 -10.49 -27.39 13.33
CA GLU A 177 -11.73 -28.17 13.22
C GLU A 177 -12.92 -27.23 13.33
N PHE A 178 -13.94 -27.44 12.50
CA PHE A 178 -15.17 -26.64 12.55
C PHE A 178 -16.34 -27.49 13.03
N ASP A 179 -17.10 -26.95 13.99
CA ASP A 179 -18.42 -27.46 14.38
C ASP A 179 -19.49 -26.52 13.81
N ILE A 180 -19.85 -26.76 12.55
CA ILE A 180 -20.83 -25.96 11.79
C ILE A 180 -22.28 -26.42 11.99
N ASP A 181 -22.49 -27.62 12.50
CA ASP A 181 -23.82 -28.23 12.67
C ASP A 181 -24.50 -27.80 13.98
N SER A 182 -23.76 -27.12 14.86
CA SER A 182 -24.30 -26.54 16.09
C SER A 182 -25.09 -25.26 15.83
N ASP A 183 -25.99 -24.89 16.75
CA ASP A 183 -26.78 -23.65 16.69
C ASP A 183 -25.91 -22.37 16.64
N LYS A 184 -24.62 -22.48 17.00
CA LYS A 184 -23.62 -21.42 16.96
C LYS A 184 -22.31 -21.99 16.44
N PRO A 185 -22.01 -21.83 15.13
CA PRO A 185 -20.79 -22.37 14.55
C PRO A 185 -19.54 -21.95 15.32
N THR A 186 -18.73 -22.94 15.70
CA THR A 186 -17.45 -22.74 16.40
C THR A 186 -16.32 -23.40 15.65
N PHE A 187 -15.09 -23.04 15.99
CA PHE A 187 -13.90 -23.76 15.59
C PHE A 187 -13.09 -24.19 16.80
N THR A 188 -12.23 -25.19 16.62
CA THR A 188 -11.16 -25.55 17.54
C THR A 188 -9.83 -25.46 16.81
N LEU A 189 -8.91 -24.63 17.31
CA LEU A 189 -7.52 -24.57 16.88
C LEU A 189 -6.66 -25.32 17.90
N THR A 190 -5.78 -26.21 17.43
CA THR A 190 -4.76 -26.87 18.24
C THR A 190 -3.40 -26.66 17.61
N VAL A 191 -2.44 -26.20 18.41
CA VAL A 191 -1.03 -26.02 18.07
C VAL A 191 -0.21 -26.83 19.07
N ASP A 192 0.64 -27.70 18.57
CA ASP A 192 1.58 -28.53 19.32
C ASP A 192 2.82 -28.72 18.45
N ILE A 193 3.86 -27.92 18.71
CA ILE A 193 5.07 -27.83 17.88
C ILE A 193 6.29 -27.92 18.79
N ASP A 194 7.28 -28.72 18.41
CA ASP A 194 8.54 -28.82 19.15
C ASP A 194 9.71 -28.29 18.30
N ALA A 195 10.02 -27.01 18.45
CA ALA A 195 11.06 -26.35 17.65
C ALA A 195 12.45 -26.48 18.31
N PRO A 196 13.51 -26.91 17.59
CA PRO A 196 14.88 -26.87 18.10
C PRO A 196 15.34 -25.42 18.38
N THR A 197 15.76 -25.15 19.61
CA THR A 197 16.16 -23.81 20.06
C THR A 197 17.60 -23.80 20.61
N PRO A 198 18.64 -23.92 19.75
CA PRO A 198 20.02 -23.81 20.19
C PRO A 198 20.33 -22.42 20.75
N THR A 199 20.81 -22.38 21.99
CA THR A 199 21.23 -21.14 22.66
C THR A 199 22.75 -21.05 22.77
N SER A 200 23.23 -19.84 23.00
CA SER A 200 24.62 -19.58 23.39
C SER A 200 24.66 -18.63 24.58
N GLY A 201 25.58 -18.88 25.50
CA GLY A 201 25.65 -18.11 26.72
C GLY A 201 26.51 -18.75 27.78
N ASP A 202 26.61 -18.06 28.90
CA ASP A 202 27.38 -18.49 30.05
C ASP A 202 26.56 -18.30 31.33
N SER A 203 26.71 -19.22 32.27
CA SER A 203 26.22 -19.14 33.63
C SER A 203 27.39 -19.29 34.59
N THR A 204 27.36 -18.55 35.70
CA THR A 204 28.33 -18.72 36.79
C THR A 204 27.60 -18.65 38.12
N TRP A 205 27.76 -19.69 38.93
CA TRP A 205 27.34 -19.74 40.32
C TRP A 205 28.56 -19.77 41.24
N THR A 206 28.65 -18.77 42.12
CA THR A 206 29.64 -18.70 43.20
C THR A 206 28.93 -18.90 44.53
N ALA A 207 29.51 -19.67 45.45
CA ALA A 207 29.00 -19.85 46.80
C ALA A 207 30.13 -19.88 47.84
N ALA A 208 29.75 -19.72 49.12
CA ALA A 208 30.65 -19.71 50.28
C ALA A 208 31.89 -18.81 50.10
N ASN A 209 31.66 -17.56 49.69
CA ASN A 209 32.70 -16.55 49.45
C ASN A 209 33.77 -16.99 48.43
N GLY A 210 33.37 -17.75 47.41
CA GLY A 210 34.28 -18.21 46.35
C GLY A 210 34.88 -19.59 46.58
N ALA A 211 34.55 -20.25 47.69
CA ALA A 211 34.95 -21.63 47.93
C ALA A 211 34.36 -22.62 46.92
N ILE A 212 33.21 -22.27 46.31
CA ILE A 212 32.58 -23.04 45.23
C ILE A 212 32.35 -22.08 44.07
N VAL A 213 32.80 -22.45 42.88
CA VAL A 213 32.49 -21.75 41.63
C VAL A 213 32.13 -22.81 40.60
N LEU A 214 30.86 -22.88 40.21
CA LEU A 214 30.41 -23.68 39.09
C LEU A 214 30.07 -22.75 37.93
N TRP A 215 30.30 -23.21 36.71
CA TRP A 215 29.90 -22.48 35.52
C TRP A 215 29.33 -23.46 34.50
N GLU A 216 28.45 -22.93 33.68
CA GLU A 216 27.86 -23.62 32.55
C GLU A 216 28.06 -22.78 31.30
N LYS A 217 28.36 -23.42 30.18
CA LYS A 217 28.50 -22.75 28.88
C LYS A 217 27.60 -23.44 27.88
N ALA A 218 26.80 -22.67 27.17
CA ALA A 218 26.09 -23.13 25.98
C ALA A 218 26.77 -22.54 24.74
N ARG A 219 27.02 -23.39 23.74
CA ARG A 219 27.56 -22.97 22.43
C ARG A 219 26.74 -23.66 21.36
N ASN A 220 25.86 -22.90 20.70
CA ASN A 220 24.95 -23.40 19.68
C ASN A 220 24.15 -24.65 20.13
N GLY A 221 23.55 -24.57 21.31
CA GLY A 221 22.76 -25.64 21.94
C GLY A 221 23.59 -26.77 22.56
N GLN A 222 24.91 -26.79 22.41
CA GLN A 222 25.77 -27.74 23.12
C GLN A 222 26.16 -27.18 24.49
N ARG A 223 25.87 -27.91 25.56
CA ARG A 223 26.08 -27.48 26.94
C ARG A 223 27.26 -28.19 27.58
N THR A 224 28.14 -27.44 28.23
CA THR A 224 29.21 -27.96 29.06
C THR A 224 29.16 -27.33 30.44
N MET A 225 29.61 -28.07 31.46
CA MET A 225 29.66 -27.57 32.83
C MET A 225 31.00 -27.97 33.45
N GLY A 226 31.51 -27.08 34.30
CA GLY A 226 32.74 -27.29 35.04
C GLY A 226 32.83 -26.34 36.22
N GLY A 227 33.97 -26.31 36.91
CA GLY A 227 34.08 -25.43 38.08
C GLY A 227 35.26 -25.72 38.99
N GLN A 228 35.13 -25.29 40.24
CA GLN A 228 36.03 -25.61 41.34
C GLN A 228 35.28 -25.70 42.66
N VAL A 229 35.75 -26.58 43.54
CA VAL A 229 35.27 -26.72 44.92
C VAL A 229 36.48 -26.80 45.84
N LEU A 230 36.56 -25.91 46.83
CA LEU A 230 37.65 -25.82 47.83
C LEU A 230 39.06 -25.78 47.20
N GLY A 231 39.18 -25.18 46.01
CA GLY A 231 40.44 -25.09 45.26
C GLY A 231 40.79 -26.34 44.45
N GLN A 232 39.96 -27.38 44.44
CA GLN A 232 40.06 -28.49 43.49
C GLN A 232 39.28 -28.19 42.22
N GLU A 233 39.90 -28.40 41.07
CA GLU A 233 39.30 -28.18 39.75
C GLU A 233 38.33 -29.32 39.39
N ILE A 234 37.17 -28.95 38.85
CA ILE A 234 36.19 -29.87 38.25
C ILE A 234 36.31 -29.70 36.73
N PRO A 235 36.69 -30.76 35.99
CA PRO A 235 36.89 -30.67 34.55
C PRO A 235 35.61 -30.29 33.82
N GLU A 236 35.75 -29.60 32.68
CA GLU A 236 34.66 -29.31 31.76
C GLU A 236 34.13 -30.61 31.14
N GLU A 237 32.87 -30.93 31.36
CA GLU A 237 32.22 -32.09 30.74
C GLU A 237 30.91 -31.69 30.05
N PRO A 238 30.52 -32.37 28.97
CA PRO A 238 29.21 -32.20 28.36
C PRO A 238 28.10 -32.51 29.37
N VAL A 239 27.13 -31.60 29.48
CA VAL A 239 25.89 -31.86 30.22
C VAL A 239 24.92 -32.45 29.19
N GLY A 240 24.49 -33.70 29.39
CA GLY A 240 23.66 -34.42 28.40
C GLY A 240 22.37 -33.68 28.03
N GLY A 241 21.76 -34.01 26.88
CA GLY A 241 20.45 -33.48 26.47
C GLY A 241 20.37 -33.00 25.01
N GLY A 242 21.50 -32.77 24.33
CA GLY A 242 21.49 -32.28 22.95
C GLY A 242 20.94 -30.85 22.84
N VAL A 243 20.58 -30.44 21.62
CA VAL A 243 19.86 -29.18 21.39
C VAL A 243 18.47 -29.33 22.00
N PHE A 244 18.09 -28.40 22.88
CA PHE A 244 16.77 -28.38 23.50
C PHE A 244 15.70 -28.04 22.46
N ASN A 245 14.54 -28.70 22.56
CA ASN A 245 13.35 -28.32 21.80
C ASN A 245 12.43 -27.50 22.69
N HIS A 246 12.03 -26.33 22.23
CA HIS A 246 11.04 -25.49 22.90
C HIS A 246 9.66 -25.79 22.34
N GLY A 247 8.78 -26.29 23.20
CA GLY A 247 7.41 -26.64 22.83
C GLY A 247 6.50 -25.40 22.78
N ILE A 248 5.73 -25.28 21.69
CA ILE A 248 4.66 -24.29 21.52
C ILE A 248 3.34 -25.05 21.60
N TYR A 249 2.62 -24.88 22.70
CA TYR A 249 1.36 -25.58 22.96
C TYR A 249 0.21 -24.58 23.14
N TYR A 250 -0.82 -24.71 22.32
CA TYR A 250 -2.03 -23.90 22.40
C TYR A 250 -3.26 -24.68 21.94
N SER A 251 -4.39 -24.46 22.61
CA SER A 251 -5.68 -24.95 22.13
C SER A 251 -6.77 -23.97 22.49
N HIS A 252 -7.62 -23.64 21.52
CA HIS A 252 -8.73 -22.70 21.68
C HIS A 252 -9.97 -23.19 20.96
N THR A 253 -11.12 -22.97 21.58
CA THR A 253 -12.43 -23.18 20.96
C THR A 253 -13.24 -21.90 21.06
N GLY A 254 -13.64 -21.35 19.92
CA GLY A 254 -14.32 -20.06 19.84
C GLY A 254 -15.27 -19.94 18.64
N PRO A 255 -16.05 -18.85 18.57
CA PRO A 255 -16.86 -18.52 17.39
C PRO A 255 -15.97 -18.22 16.16
N LEU A 256 -16.49 -18.40 14.95
CA LEU A 256 -15.73 -18.17 13.70
C LEU A 256 -15.16 -16.74 13.55
N SER A 257 -15.73 -15.75 14.25
CA SER A 257 -15.19 -14.38 14.29
C SER A 257 -13.83 -14.27 14.98
N GLU A 258 -13.40 -15.31 15.71
CA GLU A 258 -12.11 -15.40 16.39
C GLU A 258 -11.07 -16.20 15.60
N LEU A 259 -11.28 -16.44 14.29
CA LEU A 259 -10.19 -16.93 13.43
C LEU A 259 -9.03 -15.92 13.31
N GLN A 260 -9.30 -14.66 13.67
CA GLN A 260 -8.30 -13.67 14.08
C GLN A 260 -8.49 -13.40 15.57
N HIS A 261 -7.51 -13.76 16.40
CA HIS A 261 -7.65 -13.68 17.85
C HIS A 261 -6.31 -13.44 18.56
N MET A 262 -6.41 -12.88 19.78
CA MET A 262 -5.30 -12.67 20.68
C MET A 262 -5.72 -13.06 22.09
N GLU A 263 -4.89 -13.85 22.76
CA GLU A 263 -5.10 -14.27 24.14
C GLU A 263 -3.81 -14.21 24.94
N THR A 264 -3.93 -13.94 26.24
CA THR A 264 -2.82 -13.99 27.19
C THR A 264 -3.17 -14.83 28.41
N TRP A 265 -2.26 -15.69 28.85
CA TRP A 265 -2.41 -16.48 30.08
C TRP A 265 -1.05 -16.66 30.79
N ARG A 266 -1.06 -17.21 32.01
CA ARG A 266 0.17 -17.66 32.68
C ARG A 266 0.33 -19.16 32.56
N ASN A 267 1.48 -19.62 32.11
CA ASN A 267 1.79 -21.05 32.02
C ASN A 267 2.26 -21.62 33.37
N LEU A 268 2.48 -22.93 33.41
CA LEU A 268 2.95 -23.64 34.61
C LEU A 268 4.38 -23.28 35.03
N LEU A 269 5.14 -22.62 34.16
CA LEU A 269 6.50 -22.13 34.41
C LEU A 269 6.51 -20.66 34.84
N ASP A 270 5.33 -20.12 35.16
CA ASP A 270 5.12 -18.72 35.56
C ASP A 270 5.65 -17.71 34.53
N ALA A 271 5.58 -18.09 33.25
CA ALA A 271 5.73 -17.17 32.14
C ALA A 271 4.34 -16.65 31.72
N GLN A 272 4.26 -15.34 31.50
CA GLN A 272 3.15 -14.72 30.82
C GLN A 272 3.24 -15.05 29.34
N VAL A 273 2.31 -15.87 28.86
CA VAL A 273 2.18 -16.22 27.46
C VAL A 273 1.21 -15.26 26.79
N LEU A 274 1.54 -14.90 25.55
CA LEU A 274 0.70 -14.22 24.58
C LEU A 274 0.69 -15.11 23.33
N ILE A 275 -0.50 -15.38 22.81
CA ILE A 275 -0.65 -15.87 21.44
C ILE A 275 -1.54 -14.92 20.65
N GLU A 276 -1.16 -14.67 19.42
CA GLU A 276 -1.95 -13.94 18.44
C GLU A 276 -1.92 -14.72 17.14
N TYR A 277 -3.05 -14.92 16.48
CA TYR A 277 -3.11 -15.61 15.20
C TYR A 277 -4.16 -15.02 14.27
N ASP A 278 -3.95 -15.24 12.98
CA ASP A 278 -4.81 -14.84 11.88
C ASP A 278 -4.88 -15.99 10.88
N ILE A 279 -6.05 -16.60 10.72
CA ILE A 279 -6.30 -17.77 9.88
C ILE A 279 -7.36 -17.43 8.83
N VAL A 280 -6.99 -17.60 7.56
CA VAL A 280 -7.79 -17.18 6.40
C VAL A 280 -7.91 -18.32 5.39
N ASP A 281 -9.03 -18.37 4.68
CA ASP A 281 -9.27 -19.32 3.58
C ASP A 281 -8.60 -18.88 2.28
N GLN A 282 -8.28 -17.59 2.15
CA GLN A 282 -7.56 -17.04 1.03
C GLN A 282 -6.69 -15.86 1.47
N CYS A 283 -5.45 -15.82 0.99
CA CYS A 283 -4.67 -14.61 1.10
C CYS A 283 -5.04 -13.60 0.01
N ARG A 284 -5.30 -12.37 0.43
CA ARG A 284 -5.62 -11.25 -0.48
C ARG A 284 -5.16 -9.93 0.10
N ALA A 285 -4.90 -8.98 -0.79
CA ALA A 285 -4.80 -7.58 -0.44
C ALA A 285 -5.88 -6.77 -1.16
N ARG A 286 -6.22 -5.61 -0.61
CA ARG A 286 -7.08 -4.62 -1.25
C ARG A 286 -6.59 -3.22 -0.93
N VAL A 287 -6.32 -2.41 -1.95
CA VAL A 287 -6.01 -0.99 -1.78
C VAL A 287 -7.22 -0.28 -1.17
N THR A 288 -7.00 0.40 -0.05
CA THR A 288 -8.01 1.16 0.70
C THR A 288 -7.81 2.66 0.57
N SER A 289 -6.56 3.09 0.39
CA SER A 289 -6.17 4.47 0.12
C SER A 289 -5.09 4.52 -0.95
N PRO A 290 -5.13 5.49 -1.88
CA PRO A 290 -6.29 6.34 -2.19
C PRO A 290 -7.50 5.51 -2.64
N ALA A 291 -8.71 6.06 -2.58
CA ALA A 291 -9.91 5.39 -3.07
C ALA A 291 -9.89 5.26 -4.61
N GLU A 292 -10.62 4.27 -5.15
CA GLU A 292 -10.71 4.05 -6.59
C GLU A 292 -11.31 5.29 -7.28
N ASN A 293 -10.60 5.81 -8.29
CA ASN A 293 -10.85 7.07 -9.01
C ASN A 293 -10.82 8.33 -8.12
N GLU A 294 -10.13 8.29 -6.98
CA GLU A 294 -9.92 9.46 -6.14
C GLU A 294 -9.27 10.61 -6.92
N LYS A 295 -9.74 11.83 -6.63
CA LYS A 295 -9.22 13.06 -7.21
C LYS A 295 -7.99 13.50 -6.42
N VAL A 296 -6.83 13.49 -7.07
CA VAL A 296 -5.59 14.04 -6.52
C VAL A 296 -5.21 15.29 -7.30
N THR A 297 -5.04 16.42 -6.62
CA THR A 297 -4.70 17.70 -7.27
C THR A 297 -3.31 18.13 -6.83
N LEU A 298 -2.47 18.50 -7.79
CA LEU A 298 -1.12 18.98 -7.48
C LEU A 298 -1.16 20.16 -6.49
N PRO A 299 -0.23 20.23 -5.54
CA PRO A 299 -0.12 21.30 -4.58
C PRO A 299 0.26 22.62 -5.28
N LYS A 300 -0.09 23.75 -4.66
CA LYS A 300 0.12 25.09 -5.22
C LYS A 300 1.55 25.61 -4.97
N CYS A 301 2.56 24.81 -5.24
CA CYS A 301 3.97 25.17 -5.10
C CYS A 301 4.75 24.73 -6.34
N PHE A 302 5.73 25.54 -6.76
CA PHE A 302 6.49 25.31 -7.99
C PHE A 302 7.41 24.07 -7.91
N ALA A 303 7.98 23.81 -6.72
CA ALA A 303 8.92 22.71 -6.52
C ALA A 303 8.26 21.42 -6.00
N CYS A 304 6.95 21.42 -5.74
CA CYS A 304 6.26 20.19 -5.34
C CYS A 304 5.39 19.69 -6.49
N ASN A 305 5.37 18.38 -6.66
CA ASN A 305 4.65 17.72 -7.73
C ASN A 305 3.55 16.84 -7.12
N LEU A 306 3.51 15.55 -7.43
CA LEU A 306 2.50 14.63 -6.91
C LEU A 306 3.01 13.99 -5.61
N ASP A 307 2.13 13.89 -4.60
CA ASP A 307 2.40 13.31 -3.28
C ASP A 307 1.14 12.50 -2.89
N VAL A 308 1.33 11.22 -2.57
CA VAL A 308 0.25 10.26 -2.33
C VAL A 308 0.62 9.30 -1.20
N ASP A 309 -0.21 9.27 -0.16
CA ASP A 309 -0.21 8.22 0.86
C ASP A 309 -1.10 7.06 0.40
N MET A 310 -0.52 5.86 0.36
CA MET A 310 -1.17 4.63 -0.07
C MET A 310 -1.28 3.63 1.09
N GLU A 311 -2.40 2.92 1.14
CA GLU A 311 -2.69 1.90 2.14
C GLU A 311 -3.44 0.74 1.48
N ALA A 312 -3.08 -0.48 1.87
CA ALA A 312 -3.81 -1.68 1.53
C ALA A 312 -4.16 -2.47 2.78
N ASN A 313 -5.37 -3.01 2.82
CA ASN A 313 -5.75 -4.01 3.80
C ASN A 313 -5.32 -5.39 3.30
N VAL A 314 -4.43 -6.04 4.05
CA VAL A 314 -3.85 -7.34 3.72
C VAL A 314 -4.34 -8.39 4.70
N SER A 315 -4.73 -9.54 4.18
CA SER A 315 -5.25 -10.67 4.94
C SER A 315 -4.48 -11.92 4.52
N PRO A 316 -3.71 -12.59 5.39
CA PRO A 316 -3.45 -12.24 6.80
C PRO A 316 -2.65 -10.95 6.98
N THR A 317 -2.86 -10.27 8.12
CA THR A 317 -2.24 -8.96 8.40
C THR A 317 -0.70 -9.02 8.37
N ALA A 318 -0.12 -10.12 8.85
CA ALA A 318 1.33 -10.32 8.92
C ALA A 318 2.02 -10.34 7.54
N TRP A 319 1.28 -10.56 6.45
CA TRP A 319 1.84 -10.60 5.10
C TRP A 319 1.80 -9.24 4.40
N GLY A 320 1.36 -8.19 5.10
CA GLY A 320 1.43 -6.83 4.61
C GLY A 320 2.85 -6.37 4.29
N GLU A 321 3.86 -6.90 4.98
CA GLU A 321 5.28 -6.57 4.74
C GLU A 321 5.79 -7.08 3.37
N ASP A 322 5.14 -8.09 2.76
CA ASP A 322 5.52 -8.63 1.45
C ASP A 322 4.85 -7.88 0.26
N LEU A 323 3.88 -7.02 0.56
CA LEU A 323 3.17 -6.26 -0.48
C LEU A 323 4.09 -5.18 -1.06
N THR A 324 4.39 -5.28 -2.35
CA THR A 324 5.20 -4.30 -3.09
C THR A 324 4.31 -3.40 -3.94
N TRP A 325 4.61 -2.10 -3.93
CA TRP A 325 3.89 -1.06 -4.67
C TRP A 325 4.66 -0.60 -5.90
N GLU A 326 3.95 -0.28 -6.97
CA GLU A 326 4.51 0.31 -8.18
C GLU A 326 3.61 1.43 -8.70
N MET A 327 4.19 2.63 -8.78
CA MET A 327 3.61 3.76 -9.49
C MET A 327 4.34 4.00 -10.82
N PRO A 328 3.63 4.37 -11.90
CA PRO A 328 4.23 4.65 -13.20
C PRO A 328 4.97 5.99 -13.20
N GLU A 329 5.70 6.30 -14.26
CA GLU A 329 6.28 7.64 -14.42
C GLU A 329 5.18 8.71 -14.52
N PHE A 330 5.41 9.87 -13.91
CA PHE A 330 4.53 11.03 -13.98
C PHE A 330 5.31 12.23 -14.49
N GLY A 331 4.88 12.82 -15.61
CA GLY A 331 5.58 13.95 -16.23
C GLY A 331 7.02 13.63 -16.67
N GLY A 332 7.33 12.37 -16.98
CA GLY A 332 8.68 11.92 -17.34
C GLY A 332 9.62 11.76 -16.14
N GLN A 333 9.10 11.79 -14.92
CA GLN A 333 9.85 11.54 -13.71
C GLN A 333 9.47 10.18 -13.09
N SER A 334 10.46 9.48 -12.57
CA SER A 334 10.25 8.29 -11.75
C SER A 334 9.76 8.68 -10.35
N PRO A 335 8.89 7.86 -9.73
CA PRO A 335 8.46 8.06 -8.35
C PRO A 335 9.60 7.83 -7.35
N ASN A 336 9.50 8.49 -6.20
CA ASN A 336 10.25 8.18 -4.99
C ASN A 336 9.32 7.52 -3.98
N TYR A 337 9.88 6.66 -3.13
CA TYR A 337 9.13 5.82 -2.20
C TYR A 337 9.69 5.94 -0.78
N ASP A 338 8.80 5.86 0.21
CA ASP A 338 9.14 5.62 1.61
C ASP A 338 8.19 4.54 2.18
N PRO A 339 8.71 3.34 2.51
CA PRO A 339 10.12 2.93 2.46
C PRO A 339 10.69 2.76 1.03
N GLU A 340 12.02 2.93 0.88
CA GLU A 340 12.72 2.92 -0.42
C GLU A 340 12.63 1.58 -1.18
N ASP A 341 12.43 0.47 -0.47
CA ASP A 341 12.31 -0.87 -1.04
C ASP A 341 10.90 -1.17 -1.59
N GLN A 342 9.96 -0.22 -1.46
CA GLN A 342 8.60 -0.30 -1.98
C GLN A 342 7.72 -1.35 -1.29
N GLN A 343 8.15 -1.86 -0.14
CA GLN A 343 7.46 -2.95 0.57
C GLN A 343 6.66 -2.46 1.78
N GLY A 344 5.50 -3.07 2.03
CA GLY A 344 4.65 -2.81 3.19
C GLY A 344 3.18 -2.56 2.85
N ALA A 345 2.31 -2.70 3.85
CA ALA A 345 0.88 -2.42 3.71
C ALA A 345 0.57 -0.93 3.56
N THR A 346 1.52 -0.06 3.92
CA THR A 346 1.45 1.40 3.80
C THR A 346 2.67 1.89 3.01
N MET A 347 2.46 2.89 2.17
CA MET A 347 3.51 3.45 1.33
C MET A 347 3.28 4.94 1.12
N HIS A 348 4.35 5.72 1.21
CA HIS A 348 4.33 7.13 0.80
C HIS A 348 5.08 7.29 -0.53
N VAL A 349 4.44 7.90 -1.52
CA VAL A 349 5.03 8.11 -2.85
C VAL A 349 4.97 9.58 -3.23
N TRP A 350 6.09 10.10 -3.74
CA TRP A 350 6.13 11.45 -4.27
C TRP A 350 6.99 11.58 -5.52
N TYR A 351 6.66 12.59 -6.31
CA TYR A 351 7.41 13.04 -7.48
C TYR A 351 8.00 14.41 -7.18
N GLU A 352 9.17 14.69 -7.75
CA GLU A 352 9.82 15.99 -7.58
C GLU A 352 9.22 17.03 -8.54
N GLY A 353 9.29 18.30 -8.16
CA GLY A 353 8.89 19.39 -9.04
C GLY A 353 9.88 19.63 -10.20
N PRO A 354 9.49 20.44 -11.20
CA PRO A 354 8.19 21.11 -11.34
C PRO A 354 7.07 20.18 -11.85
N ALA A 355 5.85 20.71 -11.95
CA ALA A 355 4.74 19.99 -12.56
C ALA A 355 5.05 19.59 -14.02
N PRO A 356 4.35 18.61 -14.61
CA PRO A 356 4.62 18.13 -15.96
C PRO A 356 4.60 19.21 -17.04
N GLU A 357 5.37 19.02 -18.11
CA GLU A 357 5.41 19.92 -19.28
C GLU A 357 4.17 19.88 -20.16
N ARG A 358 3.44 18.76 -20.15
CA ARG A 358 2.38 18.48 -21.14
C ARG A 358 1.07 18.17 -20.44
N ASN A 359 -0.05 18.64 -21.00
CA ASN A 359 -1.37 18.34 -20.46
C ASN A 359 -1.69 16.83 -20.46
N SER A 360 -1.10 16.10 -21.40
CA SER A 360 -1.27 14.64 -21.54
C SER A 360 -0.64 13.82 -20.40
N ALA A 361 0.16 14.43 -19.52
CA ALA A 361 0.69 13.75 -18.34
C ALA A 361 -0.35 13.63 -17.21
N PHE A 362 -1.39 14.48 -17.22
CA PHE A 362 -2.49 14.44 -16.26
C PHE A 362 -3.57 13.44 -16.69
N GLY A 363 -4.41 13.04 -15.75
CA GLY A 363 -5.50 12.09 -15.97
C GLY A 363 -5.40 10.85 -15.11
N GLU A 364 -5.86 9.72 -15.66
CA GLU A 364 -5.81 8.43 -14.97
C GLU A 364 -4.36 7.98 -14.74
N LEU A 365 -4.04 7.68 -13.48
CA LEU A 365 -2.76 7.09 -13.08
C LEU A 365 -3.06 5.76 -12.37
N GLU A 366 -2.45 4.68 -12.85
CA GLU A 366 -2.71 3.32 -12.38
C GLU A 366 -1.63 2.90 -11.38
N ILE A 367 -2.05 2.47 -10.19
CA ILE A 367 -1.23 1.95 -9.11
C ILE A 367 -1.28 0.42 -9.22
N THR A 368 -0.11 -0.21 -9.25
CA THR A 368 0.01 -1.67 -9.28
C THR A 368 0.57 -2.15 -7.95
N THR A 369 0.07 -3.29 -7.49
CA THR A 369 0.52 -3.93 -6.25
C THR A 369 0.72 -5.42 -6.49
N ARG A 370 1.71 -6.02 -5.83
CA ARG A 370 1.99 -7.46 -5.92
C ARG A 370 2.59 -7.99 -4.63
N PHE A 371 2.41 -9.28 -4.39
CA PHE A 371 3.18 -10.02 -3.40
C PHE A 371 4.46 -10.55 -4.06
N GLU A 372 5.58 -10.57 -3.33
CA GLU A 372 6.86 -11.08 -3.82
C GLU A 372 7.09 -12.51 -3.32
N GLU A 373 7.41 -12.68 -2.04
CA GLU A 373 7.64 -13.99 -1.42
C GLU A 373 6.36 -14.82 -1.36
N MET A 374 5.19 -14.18 -1.26
CA MET A 374 3.89 -14.82 -1.12
C MET A 374 3.10 -14.92 -2.43
N ALA A 375 3.73 -14.65 -3.58
CA ALA A 375 3.09 -14.62 -4.89
C ALA A 375 2.39 -15.94 -5.31
N ASP A 376 2.83 -17.09 -4.77
CA ASP A 376 2.24 -18.40 -5.03
C ASP A 376 0.99 -18.70 -4.18
N ARG A 377 0.76 -17.91 -3.12
CA ARG A 377 -0.27 -18.12 -2.10
C ARG A 377 -1.29 -16.99 -2.02
N CYS A 378 -0.91 -15.80 -2.46
CA CYS A 378 -1.69 -14.58 -2.32
C CYS A 378 -2.19 -14.05 -3.66
N GLU A 379 -3.46 -13.66 -3.69
CA GLU A 379 -4.02 -12.90 -4.80
C GLU A 379 -3.65 -11.42 -4.64
N ALA A 380 -2.87 -10.91 -5.60
CA ALA A 380 -2.56 -9.50 -5.67
C ALA A 380 -3.84 -8.68 -5.94
N PRO A 381 -3.95 -7.45 -5.40
CA PRO A 381 -5.07 -6.56 -5.73
C PRO A 381 -5.12 -6.28 -7.24
N GLU A 382 -6.32 -6.08 -7.76
CA GLU A 382 -6.48 -5.53 -9.12
C GLU A 382 -5.80 -4.15 -9.22
N PRO A 383 -5.25 -3.78 -10.40
CA PRO A 383 -4.71 -2.45 -10.61
C PRO A 383 -5.73 -1.37 -10.22
N HIS A 384 -5.26 -0.39 -9.45
CA HIS A 384 -6.10 0.60 -8.78
C HIS A 384 -5.85 1.98 -9.37
N LYS A 385 -6.90 2.74 -9.69
CA LYS A 385 -6.73 4.00 -10.43
C LYS A 385 -6.99 5.23 -9.58
N ILE A 386 -6.19 6.26 -9.78
CA ILE A 386 -6.47 7.63 -9.33
C ILE A 386 -6.56 8.58 -10.53
N ARG A 387 -7.11 9.76 -10.30
CA ARG A 387 -7.17 10.83 -11.32
C ARG A 387 -6.39 12.03 -10.83
N VAL A 388 -5.35 12.41 -11.58
CA VAL A 388 -4.42 13.49 -11.23
C VAL A 388 -4.77 14.76 -11.99
N PHE A 389 -4.87 15.88 -11.28
CA PHE A 389 -5.31 17.18 -11.77
C PHE A 389 -4.30 18.28 -11.45
N PHE A 390 -4.31 19.36 -12.24
CA PHE A 390 -3.58 20.58 -11.92
C PHE A 390 -4.50 21.66 -11.31
N PRO A 391 -4.02 22.44 -10.32
CA PRO A 391 -4.79 23.55 -9.77
C PRO A 391 -4.90 24.68 -10.79
N HIS A 392 -6.10 24.97 -11.28
CA HIS A 392 -6.28 25.70 -12.55
C HIS A 392 -5.69 27.13 -12.59
N ARG A 393 -5.69 27.85 -11.46
CA ARG A 393 -5.26 29.26 -11.33
C ARG A 393 -3.87 29.41 -10.70
N SER A 394 -3.19 28.31 -10.42
CA SER A 394 -1.82 28.34 -9.91
C SER A 394 -0.81 28.49 -11.04
N TYR A 395 0.45 28.69 -10.68
CA TYR A 395 1.58 28.98 -11.57
C TYR A 395 2.71 27.97 -11.35
N ASN A 396 2.38 26.71 -11.03
CA ASN A 396 3.37 25.66 -10.79
C ASN A 396 3.66 24.81 -12.03
N ASN A 397 3.13 25.19 -13.20
CA ASN A 397 3.60 24.72 -14.50
C ASN A 397 5.07 25.16 -14.74
N PRO A 398 5.78 24.53 -15.69
CA PRO A 398 7.18 24.84 -15.97
C PRO A 398 7.50 26.29 -16.38
N ASP A 399 6.56 27.02 -17.00
CA ASP A 399 6.77 28.43 -17.34
C ASP A 399 6.70 29.33 -16.10
N GLY A 400 5.79 29.04 -15.18
CA GLY A 400 5.67 29.74 -13.89
C GLY A 400 5.22 31.21 -13.98
N HIS A 401 4.92 31.73 -15.17
CA HIS A 401 4.49 33.11 -15.39
C HIS A 401 3.04 33.23 -15.89
N VAL A 402 2.49 32.17 -16.48
CA VAL A 402 1.08 32.05 -16.86
C VAL A 402 0.32 31.06 -15.96
N PRO A 403 -1.01 31.20 -15.78
CA PRO A 403 -1.77 30.25 -14.98
C PRO A 403 -1.84 28.87 -15.66
N ASN A 404 -1.97 27.81 -14.86
CA ASN A 404 -1.99 26.43 -15.33
C ASN A 404 -3.06 26.14 -16.37
N TRP A 405 -4.27 26.69 -16.23
CA TRP A 405 -5.33 26.50 -17.22
C TRP A 405 -4.88 26.98 -18.60
N TYR A 406 -4.22 28.13 -18.69
CA TYR A 406 -3.73 28.67 -19.96
C TYR A 406 -2.60 27.80 -20.49
N TYR A 407 -1.61 27.52 -19.63
CA TYR A 407 -0.45 26.71 -20.00
C TYR A 407 -0.86 25.34 -20.55
N TYR A 408 -1.71 24.61 -19.83
CA TYR A 408 -2.07 23.25 -20.21
C TYR A 408 -3.15 23.21 -21.29
N TRP A 409 -4.14 24.11 -21.31
CA TRP A 409 -5.15 24.09 -22.37
C TRP A 409 -4.59 24.56 -23.71
N THR A 410 -3.55 25.40 -23.73
CA THR A 410 -2.83 25.72 -24.98
C THR A 410 -2.20 24.49 -25.64
N ASP A 411 -1.94 23.44 -24.87
CA ASP A 411 -1.40 22.16 -25.36
C ASP A 411 -2.48 21.20 -25.92
N THR A 412 -3.74 21.61 -25.92
CA THR A 412 -4.88 20.76 -26.30
C THR A 412 -5.50 21.19 -27.63
N PRO A 413 -6.41 20.39 -28.23
CA PRO A 413 -7.18 20.82 -29.38
C PRO A 413 -7.98 22.12 -29.19
N ALA A 414 -8.21 22.57 -27.95
CA ALA A 414 -8.85 23.85 -27.66
C ALA A 414 -8.06 25.06 -28.18
N ALA A 415 -6.74 24.94 -28.31
CA ALA A 415 -5.89 25.95 -28.95
C ALA A 415 -5.86 25.87 -30.48
N GLN A 416 -6.50 24.85 -31.06
CA GLN A 416 -6.69 24.70 -32.51
C GLN A 416 -5.40 24.66 -33.35
N GLY A 417 -4.29 24.25 -32.74
CA GLY A 417 -2.99 24.23 -33.42
C GLY A 417 -2.36 25.61 -33.59
N HIS A 418 -2.77 26.59 -32.76
CA HIS A 418 -2.26 27.96 -32.76
C HIS A 418 -1.42 28.28 -31.52
N GLU A 419 -0.94 27.28 -30.79
CA GLU A 419 -0.27 27.42 -29.49
C GLU A 419 0.89 28.44 -29.48
N SER A 420 1.64 28.54 -30.58
CA SER A 420 2.78 29.48 -30.71
C SER A 420 2.39 30.93 -31.04
N ALA A 421 1.11 31.18 -31.36
CA ALA A 421 0.56 32.47 -31.78
C ALA A 421 -0.55 32.97 -30.83
N ILE A 422 -0.72 32.33 -29.67
CA ILE A 422 -1.60 32.78 -28.59
C ILE A 422 -0.72 33.39 -27.50
N ILE A 423 -1.05 34.60 -27.07
CA ILE A 423 -0.36 35.31 -26.00
C ILE A 423 -1.32 35.52 -24.83
N TYR A 424 -0.89 35.18 -23.62
CA TYR A 424 -1.65 35.47 -22.41
C TYR A 424 -1.47 36.94 -21.99
N ASP A 425 -2.56 37.69 -21.87
CA ASP A 425 -2.57 39.01 -21.24
C ASP A 425 -3.42 39.00 -19.97
N SER A 426 -2.75 38.99 -18.82
CA SER A 426 -3.43 39.03 -17.52
C SER A 426 -4.12 40.35 -17.19
N ALA A 427 -3.81 41.44 -17.92
CA ALA A 427 -4.27 42.79 -17.61
C ALA A 427 -5.53 43.21 -18.37
N CYS A 428 -5.91 42.47 -19.41
CA CYS A 428 -7.12 42.76 -20.16
C CYS A 428 -8.41 42.35 -19.41
N SER A 429 -9.51 43.03 -19.76
CA SER A 429 -10.82 42.90 -19.09
C SER A 429 -11.89 42.23 -19.97
N THR A 430 -11.49 41.71 -21.13
CA THR A 430 -12.30 40.94 -22.08
C THR A 430 -11.92 39.45 -22.01
N TYR A 431 -12.49 38.58 -22.84
CA TYR A 431 -12.04 37.17 -22.92
C TYR A 431 -10.76 37.02 -23.73
N GLY A 432 -10.64 37.80 -24.80
CA GLY A 432 -9.48 37.91 -25.67
C GLY A 432 -9.54 39.22 -26.44
N TYR A 433 -8.55 39.44 -27.30
CA TYR A 433 -8.61 40.51 -28.31
C TYR A 433 -7.62 40.24 -29.46
N TYR A 434 -7.88 40.87 -30.60
CA TYR A 434 -6.97 40.96 -31.73
C TYR A 434 -6.69 42.42 -32.13
N ASN A 435 -5.42 42.80 -32.11
CA ASN A 435 -4.98 44.17 -32.39
C ASN A 435 -4.47 44.39 -33.82
N GLY A 436 -4.35 43.34 -34.64
CA GLY A 436 -3.71 43.43 -35.96
C GLY A 436 -4.42 44.32 -36.98
N PHE A 437 -5.67 44.72 -36.71
CA PHE A 437 -6.36 45.77 -37.47
C PHE A 437 -5.76 47.16 -37.25
N GLY A 438 -5.28 47.45 -36.04
CA GLY A 438 -4.70 48.75 -35.66
C GLY A 438 -3.17 48.77 -35.64
N ASP A 439 -2.53 47.61 -35.39
CA ASP A 439 -1.08 47.48 -35.36
C ASP A 439 -0.60 46.31 -36.25
N PRO A 440 0.01 46.59 -37.42
CA PRO A 440 0.57 45.55 -38.28
C PRO A 440 1.64 44.66 -37.61
N ALA A 441 2.31 45.14 -36.56
CA ALA A 441 3.29 44.34 -35.82
C ALA A 441 2.63 43.24 -34.97
N GLU A 442 1.35 43.41 -34.63
CA GLU A 442 0.54 42.45 -33.86
C GLU A 442 -0.37 41.59 -34.77
N ALA A 443 -0.15 41.63 -36.08
CA ALA A 443 -1.03 40.98 -37.04
C ALA A 443 -0.95 39.44 -37.06
N ASN A 444 0.07 38.85 -36.42
CA ASN A 444 0.40 37.42 -36.51
C ASN A 444 0.09 36.61 -35.25
N HIS A 445 -0.57 37.21 -34.26
CA HIS A 445 -0.94 36.54 -33.02
C HIS A 445 -2.25 37.09 -32.47
N ILE A 446 -2.82 36.38 -31.50
CA ILE A 446 -4.02 36.79 -30.76
C ILE A 446 -3.70 36.84 -29.26
N TYR A 447 -4.53 37.56 -28.51
CA TYR A 447 -4.41 37.62 -27.07
C TYR A 447 -5.58 36.91 -26.41
N VAL A 448 -5.28 36.11 -25.38
CA VAL A 448 -6.26 35.50 -24.49
C VAL A 448 -6.08 36.11 -23.10
N CYS A 449 -7.18 36.55 -22.52
CA CYS A 449 -7.23 37.18 -21.20
C CYS A 449 -7.55 36.16 -20.10
N ASP A 450 -7.64 36.64 -18.85
CA ASP A 450 -8.23 35.83 -17.77
C ASP A 450 -9.74 35.65 -17.97
N ILE A 451 -10.11 34.58 -18.68
CA ILE A 451 -11.51 34.25 -18.99
C ILE A 451 -12.37 34.07 -17.73
N PHE A 452 -11.78 33.73 -16.59
CA PHE A 452 -12.53 33.57 -15.34
C PHE A 452 -12.84 34.91 -14.67
N SER A 453 -11.95 35.90 -14.81
CA SER A 453 -12.21 37.26 -14.34
C SER A 453 -13.18 38.01 -15.26
N SER A 454 -13.22 37.65 -16.54
CA SER A 454 -14.06 38.31 -17.57
C SER A 454 -15.51 37.82 -17.65
N GLY A 455 -15.81 36.63 -17.10
CA GLY A 455 -17.17 36.08 -17.02
C GLY A 455 -17.28 34.63 -17.49
N ASN A 456 -17.10 33.67 -16.59
CA ASN A 456 -17.25 32.25 -16.90
C ASN A 456 -18.42 31.65 -16.09
N PRO A 457 -19.48 31.10 -16.71
CA PRO A 457 -19.70 30.87 -18.14
C PRO A 457 -20.03 32.14 -18.94
N SER A 458 -19.87 32.08 -20.26
CA SER A 458 -20.25 33.15 -21.22
C SER A 458 -21.33 32.70 -22.19
N THR A 459 -22.14 33.64 -22.67
CA THR A 459 -23.18 33.40 -23.69
C THR A 459 -22.81 34.14 -24.97
N ASN A 460 -22.70 33.41 -26.07
CA ASN A 460 -22.52 33.98 -27.39
C ASN A 460 -23.73 34.89 -27.72
N PRO A 461 -23.51 36.20 -27.98
CA PRO A 461 -24.60 37.16 -28.18
C PRO A 461 -25.34 36.99 -29.51
N VAL A 462 -24.76 36.26 -30.48
CA VAL A 462 -25.36 36.01 -31.80
C VAL A 462 -26.20 34.73 -31.78
N THR A 463 -25.66 33.64 -31.25
CA THR A 463 -26.29 32.31 -31.32
C THR A 463 -26.98 31.90 -30.03
N GLY A 464 -26.70 32.58 -28.92
CA GLY A 464 -27.21 32.24 -27.58
C GLY A 464 -26.54 31.02 -26.95
N LYS A 465 -25.51 30.46 -27.58
CA LYS A 465 -24.76 29.31 -27.09
C LYS A 465 -23.96 29.67 -25.84
N VAL A 466 -24.01 28.80 -24.82
CA VAL A 466 -23.26 28.97 -23.58
C VAL A 466 -22.00 28.11 -23.62
N THR A 467 -20.86 28.71 -23.28
CA THR A 467 -19.56 28.03 -23.16
C THR A 467 -18.92 28.35 -21.81
N GLU A 468 -18.12 27.41 -21.29
CA GLU A 468 -17.45 27.56 -20.00
C GLU A 468 -16.15 26.77 -19.96
N GLY A 469 -15.24 27.16 -19.06
CA GLY A 469 -13.97 26.44 -18.84
C GLY A 469 -13.16 26.29 -20.13
N ILE A 470 -12.69 25.08 -20.42
CA ILE A 470 -11.90 24.79 -21.63
C ILE A 470 -12.66 25.10 -22.94
N ASP A 471 -13.99 24.97 -22.95
CA ASP A 471 -14.80 25.31 -24.13
C ASP A 471 -14.89 26.82 -24.35
N LEU A 472 -14.92 27.61 -23.26
CA LEU A 472 -14.86 29.07 -23.35
C LEU A 472 -13.48 29.54 -23.83
N PHE A 473 -12.41 28.88 -23.37
CA PHE A 473 -11.07 29.10 -23.92
C PHE A 473 -11.03 28.82 -25.43
N ALA A 474 -11.55 27.67 -25.87
CA ALA A 474 -11.58 27.32 -27.29
C ALA A 474 -12.41 28.29 -28.14
N ALA A 475 -13.58 28.69 -27.65
CA ALA A 475 -14.43 29.69 -28.30
C ALA A 475 -13.70 31.04 -28.42
N THR A 476 -13.01 31.47 -27.36
CA THR A 476 -12.21 32.71 -27.38
C THR A 476 -11.11 32.64 -28.43
N VAL A 477 -10.38 31.51 -28.51
CA VAL A 477 -9.35 31.31 -29.53
C VAL A 477 -9.96 31.37 -30.94
N LEU A 478 -11.10 30.71 -31.18
CA LEU A 478 -11.82 30.81 -32.46
C LEU A 478 -12.21 32.25 -32.80
N HIS A 479 -12.76 32.99 -31.84
CA HIS A 479 -13.22 34.36 -32.03
C HIS A 479 -12.08 35.26 -32.49
N GLU A 480 -11.01 35.32 -31.71
CA GLU A 480 -9.88 36.21 -32.01
C GLU A 480 -9.10 35.74 -33.24
N TRP A 481 -9.00 34.44 -33.47
CA TRP A 481 -8.35 33.92 -34.69
C TRP A 481 -9.14 34.28 -35.95
N THR A 482 -10.47 34.33 -35.87
CA THR A 482 -11.32 34.76 -36.99
C THR A 482 -11.04 36.22 -37.35
N HIS A 483 -10.80 37.09 -36.37
CA HIS A 483 -10.37 38.47 -36.65
C HIS A 483 -9.06 38.52 -37.42
N LEU A 484 -8.09 37.69 -37.04
CA LEU A 484 -6.81 37.55 -37.74
C LEU A 484 -7.00 37.05 -39.18
N GLU A 485 -7.78 36.00 -39.39
CA GLU A 485 -8.07 35.46 -40.73
C GLU A 485 -8.81 36.46 -41.60
N ASN A 486 -9.84 37.12 -41.05
CA ASN A 486 -10.60 38.15 -41.74
C ASN A 486 -9.71 39.33 -42.13
N ARG A 487 -8.82 39.78 -41.25
CA ARG A 487 -7.85 40.83 -41.60
C ARG A 487 -7.07 40.44 -42.85
N ASN A 488 -6.53 39.22 -42.85
CA ASN A 488 -5.69 38.73 -43.94
C ASN A 488 -6.49 38.50 -45.24
N ASP A 489 -7.71 37.96 -45.17
CA ASP A 489 -8.57 37.70 -46.34
C ASP A 489 -9.16 38.99 -46.94
N TRP A 490 -9.53 39.96 -46.10
CA TRP A 490 -10.20 41.17 -46.55
C TRP A 490 -9.20 42.22 -47.04
N TRP A 491 -8.12 42.41 -46.27
CA TRP A 491 -7.18 43.52 -46.44
C TRP A 491 -5.81 43.09 -46.97
N GLY A 492 -5.52 41.79 -46.99
CA GLY A 492 -4.27 41.25 -47.53
C GLY A 492 -3.03 41.68 -46.74
N ALA A 493 -1.86 41.61 -47.39
CA ALA A 493 -0.58 41.93 -46.76
C ALA A 493 -0.44 43.39 -46.30
N THR A 494 -1.21 44.31 -46.89
CA THR A 494 -1.22 45.73 -46.51
C THR A 494 -1.91 45.95 -45.17
N GLY A 495 -2.83 45.07 -44.77
CA GLY A 495 -3.64 45.24 -43.57
C GLY A 495 -4.71 46.32 -43.74
N TYR A 496 -5.47 46.56 -42.67
CA TYR A 496 -6.51 47.58 -42.64
C TYR A 496 -5.88 48.98 -42.55
N ASP A 497 -6.29 49.89 -43.42
CA ASP A 497 -5.81 51.29 -43.42
C ASP A 497 -6.56 52.08 -42.34
N ALA A 498 -6.16 51.90 -41.08
CA ALA A 498 -6.79 52.56 -39.95
C ALA A 498 -6.59 54.09 -40.02
N GLN A 499 -7.61 54.79 -40.53
CA GLN A 499 -7.68 56.25 -40.46
C GLN A 499 -8.45 56.65 -39.20
N VAL A 500 -8.01 57.70 -38.52
CA VAL A 500 -8.72 58.26 -37.35
C VAL A 500 -9.15 59.70 -37.61
N ASP A 501 -10.35 60.05 -37.12
CA ASP A 501 -10.85 61.42 -37.13
C ASP A 501 -10.15 62.29 -36.07
N ALA A 502 -10.46 63.59 -36.05
CA ALA A 502 -9.89 64.52 -35.08
C ALA A 502 -10.23 64.21 -33.60
N ALA A 503 -11.20 63.33 -33.34
CA ALA A 503 -11.56 62.85 -32.02
C ALA A 503 -10.93 61.48 -31.70
N GLY A 504 -10.14 60.91 -32.62
CA GLY A 504 -9.48 59.62 -32.46
C GLY A 504 -10.37 58.41 -32.76
N ASN A 505 -11.57 58.60 -33.32
CA ASN A 505 -12.41 57.49 -33.76
C ASN A 505 -11.97 57.02 -35.15
N LEU A 506 -12.18 55.74 -35.48
CA LEU A 506 -11.95 55.30 -36.84
C LEU A 506 -12.81 56.10 -37.83
N ALA A 507 -12.16 56.53 -38.91
CA ALA A 507 -12.76 57.28 -39.99
C ALA A 507 -12.99 56.37 -41.21
N PRO A 508 -14.05 56.61 -42.00
CA PRO A 508 -14.31 55.86 -43.24
C PRO A 508 -13.14 55.89 -44.21
N THR A 509 -12.91 54.78 -44.88
CA THR A 509 -11.92 54.62 -45.96
C THR A 509 -12.60 54.28 -47.29
N GLU A 510 -11.85 54.19 -48.38
CA GLU A 510 -12.39 53.78 -49.68
C GLU A 510 -12.92 52.32 -49.67
N GLY A 511 -12.39 51.47 -48.78
CA GLY A 511 -12.74 50.04 -48.70
C GLY A 511 -13.65 49.65 -47.53
N ASP A 512 -13.91 50.57 -46.60
CA ASP A 512 -14.77 50.42 -45.41
C ASP A 512 -15.41 51.79 -45.13
N ARG A 513 -16.65 51.98 -45.60
CA ARG A 513 -17.32 53.30 -45.62
C ARG A 513 -17.97 53.71 -44.30
N ASP A 514 -18.10 52.82 -43.34
CA ASP A 514 -18.70 53.06 -42.02
C ASP A 514 -17.73 52.80 -40.86
N ALA A 515 -16.48 52.47 -41.17
CA ALA A 515 -15.36 52.31 -40.25
C ALA A 515 -15.61 51.19 -39.23
N ASP A 516 -16.16 50.07 -39.69
CA ASP A 516 -16.52 48.91 -38.89
C ASP A 516 -15.50 47.77 -38.96
N MET A 517 -14.43 47.94 -39.75
CA MET A 517 -13.33 47.01 -40.04
C MET A 517 -13.68 45.85 -40.99
N VAL A 518 -14.91 45.79 -41.49
CA VAL A 518 -15.35 44.89 -42.55
C VAL A 518 -15.16 45.58 -43.90
N LYS A 519 -14.56 44.86 -44.84
CA LYS A 519 -14.43 45.40 -46.20
C LYS A 519 -15.81 45.41 -46.85
N ASP A 520 -16.22 46.55 -47.41
CA ASP A 520 -17.50 46.77 -48.11
C ASP A 520 -17.91 45.62 -49.06
N SER A 521 -16.93 45.05 -49.77
CA SER A 521 -17.17 43.96 -50.72
C SER A 521 -17.53 42.60 -50.07
N ARG A 522 -17.34 42.47 -48.76
CA ARG A 522 -17.53 41.24 -47.98
C ARG A 522 -18.82 41.25 -47.16
N GLU A 523 -19.29 42.41 -46.77
CA GLU A 523 -20.49 42.58 -45.92
C GLU A 523 -21.75 41.90 -46.46
N ALA A 524 -22.00 41.97 -47.76
CA ALA A 524 -23.16 41.35 -48.38
C ALA A 524 -23.22 39.83 -48.16
N ALA A 525 -22.08 39.16 -47.96
CA ALA A 525 -22.02 37.73 -47.65
C ALA A 525 -22.53 37.41 -46.24
N TYR A 526 -22.47 38.38 -45.32
CA TYR A 526 -22.92 38.27 -43.93
C TYR A 526 -24.27 38.95 -43.68
N GLY A 527 -24.87 39.57 -44.71
CA GLY A 527 -26.10 40.36 -44.57
C GLY A 527 -25.90 41.73 -43.90
N LEU A 528 -24.66 42.24 -43.90
CA LEU A 528 -24.25 43.50 -43.31
C LEU A 528 -24.35 44.65 -44.34
N SER A 529 -24.25 45.90 -43.90
CA SER A 529 -24.48 47.09 -44.72
C SER A 529 -23.29 48.05 -44.68
N PRO A 530 -22.71 48.47 -45.84
CA PRO A 530 -21.49 49.33 -45.99
C PRO A 530 -21.67 50.79 -45.58
N ARG A 531 -22.59 51.05 -44.67
CA ARG A 531 -23.10 52.37 -44.29
C ARG A 531 -23.54 52.40 -42.83
N THR A 532 -23.54 51.26 -42.14
CA THR A 532 -24.03 51.10 -40.79
C THR A 532 -23.05 50.23 -40.00
N ARG A 533 -22.27 50.86 -39.13
CA ARG A 533 -21.23 50.21 -38.33
C ARG A 533 -21.68 49.03 -37.44
N ASP A 534 -22.96 49.00 -37.08
CA ASP A 534 -23.63 47.91 -36.37
C ASP A 534 -24.95 47.65 -37.10
N SER A 535 -24.86 46.92 -38.21
CA SER A 535 -25.99 46.64 -39.11
C SER A 535 -27.09 45.81 -38.42
N LEU A 536 -26.70 45.01 -37.42
CA LEU A 536 -27.59 44.07 -36.73
C LEU A 536 -28.12 44.61 -35.39
N GLY A 537 -27.60 45.74 -34.90
CA GLY A 537 -28.01 46.36 -33.65
C GLY A 537 -27.63 45.55 -32.41
N LEU A 538 -26.52 44.79 -32.48
CA LEU A 538 -26.07 43.88 -31.42
C LEU A 538 -25.20 44.59 -30.37
N GLY A 539 -24.87 45.87 -30.58
CA GLY A 539 -24.10 46.68 -29.64
C GLY A 539 -22.58 46.59 -29.82
N PHE A 540 -22.12 45.98 -30.91
CA PHE A 540 -20.72 45.87 -31.31
C PHE A 540 -20.58 46.15 -32.81
N ARG A 541 -19.34 46.27 -33.30
CA ARG A 541 -19.08 46.51 -34.72
C ARG A 541 -19.35 45.25 -35.53
N ASP A 542 -19.76 45.43 -36.77
CA ASP A 542 -20.01 44.37 -37.73
C ASP A 542 -18.82 43.39 -37.92
N SER A 543 -17.57 43.82 -37.65
CA SER A 543 -16.39 42.93 -37.64
C SER A 543 -16.46 41.81 -36.61
N GLU A 544 -17.17 41.99 -35.50
CA GLU A 544 -17.34 40.96 -34.46
C GLU A 544 -18.33 39.86 -34.89
N TYR A 545 -19.23 40.16 -35.83
CA TYR A 545 -20.30 39.23 -36.19
C TYR A 545 -19.79 37.92 -36.80
N PRO A 546 -18.87 37.90 -37.80
CA PRO A 546 -18.28 36.66 -38.29
C PRO A 546 -17.51 35.88 -37.22
N ALA A 547 -16.83 36.57 -36.29
CA ALA A 547 -16.10 35.94 -35.20
C ALA A 547 -17.05 35.20 -34.24
N TYR A 548 -18.17 35.84 -33.86
CA TYR A 548 -19.22 35.18 -33.06
C TYR A 548 -19.90 34.01 -33.79
N LEU A 549 -20.07 34.07 -35.11
CA LEU A 549 -20.55 32.92 -35.89
C LEU A 549 -19.53 31.77 -35.87
N GLN A 550 -18.24 32.10 -35.87
CA GLN A 550 -17.19 31.10 -35.82
C GLN A 550 -17.11 30.42 -34.44
N GLU A 551 -17.26 31.15 -33.33
CA GLU A 551 -17.35 30.55 -31.98
C GLU A 551 -18.39 29.42 -31.89
N ASP A 552 -19.52 29.57 -32.59
CA ASP A 552 -20.61 28.59 -32.58
C ASP A 552 -20.19 27.23 -33.17
N THR A 553 -19.15 27.21 -34.00
CA THR A 553 -18.64 25.99 -34.63
C THR A 553 -17.91 25.06 -33.67
N TRP A 554 -17.43 25.53 -32.51
CA TRP A 554 -16.76 24.71 -31.50
C TRP A 554 -17.74 23.76 -30.80
N PRO A 555 -17.68 22.43 -30.93
CA PRO A 555 -18.63 21.57 -30.24
C PRO A 555 -18.35 21.57 -28.71
N SER A 556 -19.30 22.05 -27.90
CA SER A 556 -19.17 22.02 -26.43
C SER A 556 -18.92 20.60 -25.94
N GLY A 557 -17.98 20.46 -25.01
CA GLY A 557 -17.52 19.19 -24.46
C GLY A 557 -16.52 18.43 -25.34
N SER A 558 -16.13 18.97 -26.50
CA SER A 558 -15.17 18.30 -27.40
C SER A 558 -13.76 18.19 -26.81
N ALA A 559 -13.42 19.05 -25.85
CA ALA A 559 -12.15 19.01 -25.11
C ALA A 559 -12.29 18.55 -23.65
N ASP A 560 -13.46 18.05 -23.23
CA ASP A 560 -13.70 17.63 -21.83
C ASP A 560 -12.69 16.59 -21.35
N LYS A 561 -12.26 15.67 -22.22
CA LYS A 561 -11.30 14.61 -21.89
C LYS A 561 -9.88 15.12 -21.62
N GLN A 562 -9.60 16.36 -21.99
CA GLN A 562 -8.32 17.01 -21.81
C GLN A 562 -8.37 18.05 -20.67
N ASP A 563 -9.55 18.32 -20.10
CA ASP A 563 -9.67 19.28 -19.02
C ASP A 563 -9.40 18.65 -17.65
N TRP A 564 -8.10 18.46 -17.38
CA TRP A 564 -7.57 17.99 -16.10
C TRP A 564 -7.32 19.12 -15.09
N ALA A 565 -7.99 20.27 -15.28
CA ALA A 565 -7.96 21.36 -14.33
C ALA A 565 -8.80 21.04 -13.08
N ASP A 566 -8.40 21.54 -11.91
CA ASP A 566 -9.23 21.59 -10.72
C ASP A 566 -9.41 23.04 -10.20
N PRO A 567 -10.66 23.56 -10.18
CA PRO A 567 -11.87 23.00 -10.78
C PRO A 567 -11.83 22.98 -12.33
N GLY A 568 -12.43 21.94 -12.91
CA GLY A 568 -12.58 21.72 -14.35
C GLY A 568 -13.56 20.59 -14.66
N LYS A 569 -13.80 20.32 -15.94
CA LYS A 569 -14.85 19.39 -16.41
C LYS A 569 -14.66 17.97 -15.89
N GLN A 570 -13.42 17.46 -15.84
CA GLN A 570 -13.13 16.14 -15.28
C GLN A 570 -13.13 16.11 -13.75
N SER A 571 -13.00 17.28 -13.09
CA SER A 571 -12.94 17.38 -11.63
C SER A 571 -14.31 17.63 -10.97
N GLY A 572 -15.35 17.85 -11.78
CA GLY A 572 -16.75 17.98 -11.37
C GLY A 572 -17.24 19.43 -11.21
N SER A 573 -16.70 20.38 -12.00
CA SER A 573 -17.13 21.78 -12.04
C SER A 573 -18.49 22.01 -12.68
#